data_AF-A0A4U2ZH28-F1
#
_entry.id   AF-A0A4U2ZH28-F1
#
_cell.length_a   1.000
_cell.length_b   1.000
_cell.length_c   1.000
_cell.angle_alpha   90.00
_cell.angle_beta   90.00
_cell.angle_gamma   90.00
#
_symmetry.space_group_name_H-M   'P 1'
#
loop_
_entity.id
_entity.type
_entity.pdbx_description
1 polymer ?
#
loop_
_entity_poly.entity_id
_entity_poly.type
_entity_poly.pdbx_seq_one_letter_code
_entity_poly.pdbx_strand_id
1 'polypeptide(L)' 'QSLWNLENRFTGWTDVDLSENGLSEAREAGAILKKNGYTFDVAYTSVLKRAIRTLWIVLHEMDLAWVPVHKSWKLN' A
#
# COMPACT_ATOMS: atom_id res chain seq x y z
N GLN A 1 3.84 3.10 -7.07
CA GLN A 1 4.73 2.62 -8.15
C GLN A 1 5.76 1.62 -7.60
N SER A 2 6.11 0.55 -8.34
CA SER A 2 7.18 -0.41 -7.96
C SER A 2 8.51 -0.12 -8.69
N LEU A 3 9.62 -0.71 -8.24
CA LEU A 3 10.91 -0.62 -8.93
C LEU A 3 10.85 -1.16 -10.37
N TRP A 4 10.12 -2.25 -10.62
CA TRP A 4 9.99 -2.81 -11.97
C TRP A 4 9.08 -1.99 -12.88
N ASN A 5 8.10 -1.25 -12.34
CA ASN A 5 7.36 -0.28 -13.13
C ASN A 5 8.28 0.85 -13.61
N LEU A 6 9.26 1.26 -12.80
CA LEU A 6 10.27 2.24 -13.20
C LEU A 6 11.17 1.69 -14.33
N GLU A 7 11.46 0.38 -14.30
CA GLU A 7 12.24 -0.32 -15.32
C GLU A 7 11.42 -0.77 -16.56
N ASN A 8 10.11 -0.45 -16.64
CA ASN A 8 9.19 -0.96 -17.67
C ASN A 8 9.19 -2.50 -17.79
N ARG A 9 9.30 -3.21 -16.66
CA ARG A 9 9.30 -4.68 -16.60
C ARG A 9 7.98 -5.22 -16.08
N PHE A 10 7.53 -6.32 -16.66
CA PHE A 10 6.34 -7.01 -16.18
C PHE A 10 6.59 -7.62 -14.79
N THR A 11 5.86 -7.15 -13.78
CA THR A 11 6.10 -7.53 -12.38
C THR A 11 5.40 -8.84 -11.99
N GLY A 12 4.14 -9.03 -12.36
CA GLY A 12 3.35 -10.21 -11.96
C GLY A 12 3.42 -10.49 -10.46
N TRP A 13 3.63 -11.75 -10.09
CA TRP A 13 3.77 -12.21 -8.71
C TRP A 13 5.18 -12.02 -8.14
N THR A 14 6.08 -11.37 -8.89
CA THR A 14 7.43 -11.08 -8.41
C THR A 14 7.34 -10.08 -7.26
N ASP A 15 7.96 -10.44 -6.14
CA ASP A 15 7.88 -9.70 -4.88
C ASP A 15 8.91 -8.55 -4.84
N VAL A 16 8.70 -7.58 -5.73
CA VAL A 16 9.50 -6.36 -5.82
C VAL A 16 8.97 -5.27 -4.90
N ASP A 17 9.88 -4.47 -4.38
CA ASP A 17 9.58 -3.38 -3.45
C ASP A 17 9.04 -2.12 -4.17
N LEU A 18 8.56 -1.16 -3.38
CA LEU A 18 8.14 0.16 -3.85
C LEU A 18 9.36 0.99 -4.29
N SER A 19 9.16 1.81 -5.33
CA SER A 19 10.10 2.89 -5.66
C SER A 19 9.92 4.05 -4.66
N GLU A 20 10.87 5.00 -4.64
CA GLU A 20 10.73 6.23 -3.85
C GLU A 20 9.45 6.99 -4.18
N ASN A 21 9.12 7.10 -5.47
CA ASN A 21 7.84 7.65 -5.92
C ASN A 21 6.65 6.86 -5.36
N GLY A 22 6.71 5.51 -5.36
CA GLY A 22 5.66 4.69 -4.77
C GLY A 22 5.47 4.89 -3.27
N LEU A 23 6.55 5.20 -2.54
CA LEU A 23 6.46 5.60 -1.14
C LEU A 23 5.78 6.97 -0.98
N SER A 24 6.10 7.93 -1.85
CA SER A 24 5.48 9.26 -1.84
C SER A 24 3.98 9.20 -2.17
N GLU A 25 3.61 8.46 -3.22
CA GLU A 25 2.21 8.23 -3.62
C GLU A 25 1.39 7.63 -2.48
N ALA A 26 1.95 6.67 -1.75
CA ALA A 26 1.27 6.05 -0.61
C ALA A 26 1.04 7.03 0.54
N ARG A 27 2.01 7.92 0.83
CA ARG A 27 1.84 8.96 1.85
C ARG A 27 0.78 9.98 1.45
N GLU A 28 0.82 10.43 0.19
CA GLU A 28 -0.15 11.37 -0.34
C GLU A 28 -1.57 10.79 -0.31
N ALA A 29 -1.74 9.52 -0.68
CA ALA A 29 -3.02 8.83 -0.59
C ALA A 29 -3.56 8.80 0.85
N GLY A 30 -2.72 8.47 1.83
CA GLY A 30 -3.12 8.49 3.25
C GLY A 30 -3.51 9.89 3.74
N ALA A 31 -2.74 10.91 3.36
CA ALA A 31 -3.05 12.30 3.69
C ALA A 31 -4.38 12.78 3.08
N ILE A 32 -4.66 12.42 1.82
CA ILE A 32 -5.93 12.73 1.15
C ILE A 32 -7.10 12.05 1.87
N LEU A 33 -6.98 10.77 2.21
CA LEU A 33 -8.05 10.05 2.91
C LEU A 33 -8.34 10.67 4.27
N LYS A 34 -7.30 10.97 5.05
CA LYS A 34 -7.42 11.64 6.35
C LYS A 34 -8.07 13.01 6.22
N LYS A 35 -7.63 13.83 5.25
CA LYS A 35 -8.18 15.17 4.99
C LYS A 35 -9.68 15.13 4.68
N ASN A 36 -10.15 14.09 4.02
CA ASN A 36 -11.55 13.92 3.66
C ASN A 36 -12.37 13.18 4.74
N GLY A 37 -11.79 12.89 5.90
CA GLY A 37 -12.51 12.27 7.03
C GLY A 37 -12.83 10.79 6.84
N TYR A 38 -12.13 10.08 5.95
CA TYR A 38 -12.29 8.63 5.82
C TYR A 38 -11.70 7.93 7.04
N THR A 39 -12.37 6.86 7.47
CA THR A 39 -11.89 5.91 8.48
C THR A 39 -12.19 4.49 8.04
N PHE A 40 -11.49 3.52 8.61
CA PHE A 40 -11.64 2.11 8.28
C PHE A 40 -11.59 1.27 9.55
N ASP A 41 -12.44 0.25 9.62
CA ASP A 41 -12.44 -0.71 10.75
C ASP A 41 -11.62 -1.97 10.44
N VAL A 42 -11.28 -2.19 9.17
CA VAL A 42 -10.56 -3.37 8.69
C VAL A 42 -9.84 -3.04 7.37
N ALA A 43 -8.68 -3.65 7.17
CA ALA A 43 -7.92 -3.53 5.93
C ALA A 43 -7.58 -4.89 5.31
N TYR A 44 -7.53 -4.92 3.98
CA TYR A 44 -7.17 -6.09 3.19
C TYR A 44 -6.01 -5.77 2.27
N THR A 45 -5.11 -6.73 2.08
CA THR A 45 -3.99 -6.60 1.13
C THR A 45 -3.61 -7.95 0.54
N SER A 46 -2.82 -7.91 -0.54
CA SER A 46 -2.21 -9.10 -1.10
C SER A 46 -1.07 -9.62 -0.22
N VAL A 47 -0.40 -10.70 -0.64
CA VAL A 47 0.81 -11.17 0.06
C VAL A 47 2.10 -10.54 -0.48
N LEU A 48 2.00 -9.61 -1.42
CA LEU A 48 3.15 -8.97 -2.06
C LEU A 48 3.64 -7.77 -1.23
N LYS A 49 4.95 -7.66 -1.01
CA LYS A 49 5.58 -6.61 -0.17
C LYS A 49 5.14 -5.22 -0.55
N ARG A 50 5.06 -4.92 -1.85
CA ARG A 50 4.59 -3.61 -2.34
C ARG A 50 3.20 -3.24 -1.83
N ALA A 51 2.25 -4.18 -1.87
CA ALA A 51 0.87 -3.93 -1.46
C ALA A 51 0.77 -3.81 0.06
N ILE A 52 1.52 -4.64 0.79
CA ILE A 52 1.58 -4.58 2.25
C ILE A 52 2.19 -3.25 2.71
N ARG A 53 3.31 -2.82 2.12
CA ARG A 53 3.97 -1.56 2.47
C ARG A 53 3.14 -0.34 2.13
N THR A 54 2.49 -0.32 0.96
CA THR A 54 1.55 0.76 0.61
C THR A 54 0.44 0.86 1.64
N LEU A 55 -0.19 -0.27 2.00
CA LEU A 55 -1.24 -0.28 3.02
C LEU A 55 -0.73 0.26 4.36
N TRP A 56 0.43 -0.17 4.82
CA TRP A 56 0.99 0.30 6.09
C TRP A 56 1.27 1.80 6.11
N ILE A 57 1.80 2.34 5.02
CA ILE A 57 2.04 3.79 4.91
C ILE A 57 0.71 4.54 4.98
N VAL A 58 -0.30 4.10 4.23
CA VAL A 58 -1.63 4.72 4.24
C VAL A 58 -2.25 4.69 5.64
N LEU A 59 -2.25 3.52 6.30
CA LEU A 59 -2.79 3.40 7.66
C LEU A 59 -2.01 4.24 8.68
N HIS A 60 -0.69 4.37 8.52
CA HIS A 60 0.12 5.23 9.39
C HIS A 60 -0.26 6.71 9.23
N GLU A 61 -0.33 7.23 8.00
CA GLU A 61 -0.72 8.61 7.76
C GLU A 61 -2.13 8.91 8.30
N MET A 62 -3.04 7.94 8.17
CA MET A 62 -4.41 8.02 8.66
C MET A 62 -4.56 7.84 10.18
N ASP A 63 -3.49 7.48 10.90
CA ASP A 63 -3.54 7.11 12.34
C ASP A 63 -4.46 5.91 12.64
N LEU A 64 -4.47 4.94 11.74
CA LEU A 64 -5.28 3.72 11.78
C LEU A 64 -4.42 2.45 11.89
N ALA A 65 -3.22 2.54 12.47
CA ALA A 65 -2.32 1.38 12.59
C ALA A 65 -2.87 0.23 13.47
N TRP A 66 -3.94 0.50 14.22
CA TRP A 66 -4.59 -0.45 15.13
C TRP A 66 -5.61 -1.36 14.43
N VAL A 67 -6.01 -1.06 13.20
CA VAL A 67 -7.08 -1.82 12.53
C VAL A 67 -6.60 -3.22 12.14
N PRO A 68 -7.46 -4.25 12.22
CA PRO A 68 -7.13 -5.59 11.73
C PRO A 68 -6.74 -5.59 10.25
N VAL A 69 -5.65 -6.27 9.91
CA VAL A 69 -5.17 -6.42 8.53
C VAL A 69 -5.19 -7.89 8.10
N HIS A 70 -5.97 -8.19 7.06
CA HIS A 70 -6.05 -9.51 6.45
C HIS A 70 -5.25 -9.56 5.15
N LYS A 71 -4.42 -10.60 4.99
CA LYS A 71 -3.61 -10.82 3.80
C LYS A 71 -4.12 -12.05 3.05
N SER A 72 -4.21 -11.98 1.72
CA SER A 72 -4.65 -13.12 0.91
C SER A 72 -3.95 -13.13 -0.44
N TRP A 73 -3.46 -14.30 -0.88
CA TRP A 73 -2.88 -14.47 -2.21
C TRP A 73 -3.91 -14.27 -3.34
N LYS A 74 -5.21 -14.40 -3.03
CA LYS A 74 -6.30 -14.12 -3.97
C LYS A 74 -6.38 -12.65 -4.37
N LEU A 75 -5.64 -11.77 -3.70
CA LEU A 75 -5.54 -10.34 -3.99
C LEU A 75 -4.22 -9.95 -4.68
N ASN A 76 -3.42 -10.92 -5.14
CA ASN A 76 -2.13 -10.70 -5.82
C ASN A 76 -2.27 -10.08 -7.22
#